data_AF-A0A2R6RQL4-F1
#
_entry.id   AF-A0A2R6RQL4-F1
#
_cell.length_a   1.000
_cell.length_b   1.000
_cell.length_c   1.000
_cell.angle_alpha   90.00
_cell.angle_beta   90.00
_cell.angle_gamma   90.00
#
_symmetry.space_group_name_H-M   'P 1'
#
loop_
_entity.id
_entity.type
_entity.pdbx_description
1 polymer ?
#
loop_
_entity_poly.entity_id
_entity_poly.type
_entity_poly.pdbx_seq_one_letter_code
_entity_poly.pdbx_strand_id
1 'polypeptide(L)'
;MIPTFTFVIRPYVGELFADDPQRKLDLLKPKLPSGESPPGFLGFAVNMIIIDSANLFCLTANGHGLRETLFYNLFSRLQVYRTRADMLQAFPCITDGAISLDGGMVKTRGMFSLGNREQLDVKFPKSQGTSNLPANYVDTEKQIKELKWEKERMMEDMQREQALLNNAKQHFEIKKQEVLKFMALSASYATQHHIQAARMTPR
;
A
#
# COMPACT_ATOMS: atom_id res chain seq x y z
N MET A 1 -6.54 -10.63 27.72
CA MET A 1 -5.84 -10.51 26.43
C MET A 1 -6.61 -9.48 25.62
N ILE A 2 -6.12 -8.25 25.54
CA ILE A 2 -6.81 -7.16 24.81
C ILE A 2 -6.43 -7.34 23.34
N PRO A 3 -7.39 -7.49 22.41
CA PRO A 3 -7.06 -7.58 21.00
C PRO A 3 -6.50 -6.23 20.56
N THR A 4 -5.22 -6.20 20.21
CA THR A 4 -4.61 -5.10 19.48
C THR A 4 -5.23 -5.09 18.08
N PHE A 5 -6.29 -4.31 17.89
CA PHE A 5 -6.78 -3.98 16.56
C PHE A 5 -5.71 -3.11 15.89
N THR A 6 -4.80 -3.73 15.13
CA THR A 6 -3.98 -3.00 14.18
C THR A 6 -4.91 -2.44 13.11
N PHE A 7 -5.19 -1.13 13.19
CA PHE A 7 -5.90 -0.41 12.14
C PHE A 7 -4.98 -0.36 10.91
N VAL A 8 -5.13 -1.34 10.02
CA VAL A 8 -4.39 -1.36 8.76
C VAL A 8 -5.08 -0.40 7.80
N ILE A 9 -4.48 0.77 7.59
CA ILE A 9 -4.91 1.75 6.59
C ILE A 9 -4.74 1.11 5.21
N ARG A 10 -5.84 0.95 4.47
CA ARG A 10 -5.78 0.45 3.09
C ARG A 10 -5.38 1.60 2.15
N PRO A 11 -4.29 1.47 1.38
CA PRO A 11 -3.92 2.49 0.42
C PRO A 11 -4.92 2.56 -0.74
N TYR A 12 -5.01 3.72 -1.37
CA TYR A 12 -5.58 3.88 -2.70
C TYR A 12 -4.75 3.07 -3.71
N VAL A 13 -5.44 2.30 -4.55
CA VAL A 13 -4.84 1.37 -5.51
C VAL A 13 -5.00 1.82 -6.97
N GLY A 14 -5.50 3.03 -7.21
CA GLY A 14 -5.61 3.56 -8.57
C GLY A 14 -4.39 4.39 -8.97
N GLU A 15 -4.46 4.94 -10.18
CA GLU A 15 -3.36 5.67 -10.80
C GLU A 15 -3.07 7.02 -10.13
N LEU A 16 -1.82 7.44 -10.25
CA LEU A 16 -1.34 8.76 -9.87
C LEU A 16 -1.04 9.56 -11.14
N PHE A 17 -1.12 10.89 -11.08
CA PHE A 17 -0.68 11.72 -12.20
C PHE A 17 0.83 11.53 -12.45
N ALA A 18 1.18 11.17 -13.67
CA ALA A 18 2.57 11.08 -14.11
C ALA A 18 3.27 12.44 -13.98
N ASP A 19 4.53 12.42 -13.55
CA ASP A 19 5.40 13.58 -13.42
C ASP A 19 4.86 14.73 -12.56
N ASP A 20 3.87 14.48 -11.69
CA ASP A 20 3.40 15.46 -10.71
C ASP A 20 4.28 15.45 -9.44
N PRO A 21 4.99 16.54 -9.12
CA PRO A 21 5.81 16.63 -7.90
C PRO A 21 5.01 16.42 -6.61
N GLN A 22 3.69 16.62 -6.62
CA GLN A 22 2.82 16.40 -5.47
C GLN A 22 2.14 15.02 -5.47
N ARG A 23 2.44 14.16 -6.45
CA ARG A 23 1.92 12.80 -6.64
C ARG A 23 0.41 12.74 -6.43
N LYS A 24 -0.35 13.63 -7.08
CA LYS A 24 -1.81 13.66 -6.93
C LYS A 24 -2.45 12.40 -7.50
N LEU A 25 -3.59 12.03 -6.92
CA LEU A 25 -4.36 10.85 -7.35
C LEU A 25 -5.10 11.17 -8.65
N ASP A 26 -5.02 10.30 -9.66
CA ASP A 26 -5.80 10.41 -10.89
C ASP A 26 -7.23 9.89 -10.67
N LEU A 27 -8.04 10.73 -10.03
CA LEU A 27 -9.43 10.44 -9.72
C LEU A 27 -10.34 10.85 -10.88
N LEU A 28 -11.22 9.94 -11.28
CA LEU A 28 -12.21 10.19 -12.33
C LEU A 28 -13.10 11.38 -11.94
N LYS A 29 -13.08 12.44 -12.76
CA LYS A 29 -13.89 13.63 -12.55
C LYS A 29 -15.38 13.31 -12.71
N PRO A 30 -16.26 13.92 -11.88
CA PRO A 30 -17.70 13.72 -12.00
C PRO A 30 -18.21 14.25 -13.35
N LYS A 31 -19.23 13.57 -13.90
CA LYS A 31 -19.92 13.98 -15.12
C LYS A 31 -21.42 13.96 -14.88
N LEU A 32 -22.11 14.99 -15.36
CA LEU A 32 -23.56 15.04 -15.41
C LEU A 32 -24.10 14.02 -16.43
N PRO A 33 -25.40 13.68 -16.40
CA PRO A 33 -26.01 12.84 -17.43
C PRO A 33 -25.82 13.35 -18.87
N SER A 34 -25.62 14.67 -19.05
CA SER A 34 -25.26 15.28 -20.33
C SER A 34 -23.83 14.98 -20.79
N GLY A 35 -22.99 14.39 -19.94
CA GLY A 35 -21.56 14.14 -20.18
C GLY A 35 -20.65 15.32 -19.80
N GLU A 36 -21.23 16.49 -19.50
CA GLU A 36 -20.49 17.68 -19.09
C GLU A 36 -19.98 17.58 -17.65
N SER A 37 -18.91 18.31 -17.33
CA SER A 37 -18.45 18.42 -15.95
C SER A 37 -19.42 19.30 -15.16
N PRO A 38 -19.81 18.93 -13.93
CA PRO A 38 -20.71 19.73 -13.12
C PRO A 38 -20.16 21.16 -12.94
N PRO A 39 -21.00 22.19 -13.08
CA PRO A 39 -20.58 23.57 -12.88
C PRO A 39 -20.02 23.74 -11.47
N GLY A 40 -19.01 24.61 -11.35
CA GLY A 40 -18.40 24.94 -10.06
C GLY A 40 -17.54 23.84 -9.42
N PHE A 41 -17.36 22.66 -10.03
CA PHE A 41 -16.42 21.64 -9.54
C PHE A 41 -14.98 22.16 -9.61
N LEU A 42 -14.28 22.15 -8.47
CA LEU A 42 -12.91 22.65 -8.34
C LEU A 42 -11.87 21.52 -8.24
N GLY A 43 -12.29 20.31 -7.92
CA GLY A 43 -11.41 19.15 -7.74
C GLY A 43 -11.75 18.33 -6.50
N PHE A 44 -10.88 17.36 -6.22
CA PHE A 44 -10.97 16.51 -5.04
C PHE A 44 -10.13 17.07 -3.89
N ALA A 45 -10.69 17.09 -2.68
CA ALA A 45 -10.04 17.65 -1.50
C ALA A 45 -8.70 16.98 -1.19
N VAL A 46 -8.62 15.65 -1.39
CA VAL A 46 -7.37 14.88 -1.21
C VAL A 46 -6.22 15.40 -2.08
N ASN A 47 -6.49 15.97 -3.25
CA ASN A 47 -5.48 16.54 -4.17
C ASN A 47 -5.21 18.03 -3.93
N MET A 48 -5.94 18.68 -3.02
CA MET A 48 -5.73 20.08 -2.63
C MET A 48 -4.76 20.25 -1.47
N ILE A 49 -4.42 19.16 -0.78
CA ILE A 49 -3.45 19.17 0.32
C ILE A 49 -2.05 19.14 -0.27
N ILE A 50 -1.24 20.12 0.13
CA ILE A 50 0.19 20.12 -0.14
C ILE A 50 0.87 19.26 0.93
N ILE A 51 1.63 18.27 0.48
CA ILE A 51 2.32 17.34 1.35
C ILE A 51 3.81 17.61 1.21
N ASP A 52 4.50 17.61 2.36
CA ASP A 52 5.96 17.69 2.42
C ASP A 52 6.59 16.56 1.61
N SER A 53 7.63 16.87 0.84
CA SER A 53 8.36 15.92 0.01
C SER A 53 8.82 14.67 0.76
N ALA A 54 9.22 14.82 2.03
CA ALA A 54 9.64 13.71 2.88
C ALA A 54 8.52 12.69 3.12
N ASN A 55 7.25 13.07 2.92
CA ASN A 55 6.08 12.25 3.17
C ASN A 55 5.34 11.79 1.90
N LEU A 56 5.87 12.12 0.72
CA LEU A 56 5.22 11.81 -0.55
C LEU A 56 5.35 10.35 -0.98
N PHE A 57 6.39 9.63 -0.58
CA PHE A 57 6.66 8.25 -1.01
C PHE A 57 7.54 7.50 0.03
N CYS A 58 7.61 6.17 -0.08
CA CYS A 58 8.41 5.28 0.80
C CYS A 58 8.22 5.53 2.31
N LEU A 59 7.00 5.90 2.72
CA LEU A 59 6.68 6.08 4.15
C LEU A 59 6.26 4.77 4.80
N THR A 60 5.53 3.93 4.07
CA THR A 60 5.13 2.60 4.52
C THR A 60 6.09 1.53 4.00
N ALA A 61 6.10 0.36 4.63
CA ALA A 61 6.88 -0.81 4.17
C ALA A 61 6.59 -1.18 2.70
N ASN A 62 5.36 -0.90 2.22
CA ASN A 62 4.97 -1.15 0.84
C ASN A 62 5.30 0.00 -0.13
N GLY A 63 6.04 1.03 0.30
CA GLY A 63 6.48 2.12 -0.56
C GLY A 63 5.49 3.30 -0.69
N HIS A 64 4.30 3.22 -0.08
CA HIS A 64 3.29 4.29 -0.17
C HIS A 64 3.65 5.53 0.67
N GLY A 65 3.21 6.70 0.21
CA GLY A 65 3.21 7.98 0.93
C GLY A 65 1.89 8.31 1.64
N LEU A 66 1.79 9.51 2.19
CA LEU A 66 0.62 9.95 2.97
C LEU A 66 -0.64 10.20 2.12
N ARG A 67 -0.50 10.56 0.84
CA ARG A 67 -1.66 10.95 0.02
C ARG A 67 -2.56 9.75 -0.23
N GLU A 68 -1.99 8.68 -0.74
CA GLU A 68 -2.65 7.43 -1.07
C GLU A 68 -3.03 6.62 0.17
N THR A 69 -2.45 6.89 1.34
CA THR A 69 -2.80 6.22 2.61
C THR A 69 -3.69 7.11 3.47
N LEU A 70 -3.08 7.91 4.36
CA LEU A 70 -3.78 8.70 5.37
C LEU A 70 -4.83 9.64 4.78
N PHE A 71 -4.44 10.51 3.84
CA PHE A 71 -5.34 11.54 3.34
C PHE A 71 -6.45 10.97 2.46
N TYR A 72 -6.18 9.89 1.72
CA TYR A 72 -7.24 9.19 1.01
C TYR A 72 -8.23 8.52 1.96
N ASN A 73 -7.80 7.98 3.10
CA ASN A 73 -8.73 7.42 4.08
C ASN A 73 -9.55 8.50 4.82
N LEU A 74 -9.01 9.72 4.96
CA LEU A 74 -9.72 10.85 5.56
C LEU A 74 -10.70 11.54 4.61
N PHE A 75 -10.28 11.79 3.37
CA PHE A 75 -11.05 12.57 2.41
C PHE A 75 -11.67 11.73 1.29
N SER A 76 -11.20 10.52 1.05
CA SER A 76 -11.63 9.65 -0.06
C SER A 76 -11.79 10.45 -1.37
N ARG A 77 -12.95 10.39 -2.03
CA ARG A 77 -13.30 11.18 -3.20
C ARG A 77 -14.12 12.44 -2.88
N LEU A 78 -13.90 13.06 -1.72
CA LEU A 78 -14.59 14.29 -1.31
C LEU A 78 -14.40 15.39 -2.37
N GLN A 79 -15.51 15.86 -2.93
CA GLN A 79 -15.53 16.84 -4.01
C GLN A 79 -15.62 18.26 -3.45
N VAL A 80 -14.94 19.21 -4.08
CA VAL A 80 -14.93 20.62 -3.67
C VAL A 80 -15.58 21.47 -4.75
N TYR A 81 -16.52 22.32 -4.35
CA TYR A 81 -17.29 23.19 -5.22
C TYR A 81 -17.13 24.67 -4.88
N ARG A 82 -17.34 25.53 -5.87
CA ARG A 82 -17.30 26.98 -5.69
C ARG A 82 -18.42 27.48 -4.78
N THR A 83 -19.67 27.12 -5.09
CA THR A 83 -20.85 27.54 -4.31
C THR A 83 -21.70 26.36 -3.86
N ARG A 84 -22.57 26.58 -2.87
CA ARG A 84 -23.55 25.59 -2.41
C ARG A 84 -24.54 25.25 -3.52
N ALA A 85 -24.91 26.24 -4.36
CA ALA A 85 -25.82 26.03 -5.48
C ALA A 85 -25.22 25.06 -6.52
N ASP A 86 -23.96 25.28 -6.91
CA ASP A 86 -23.22 24.40 -7.81
C ASP A 86 -23.14 22.97 -7.27
N MET A 87 -22.82 22.84 -5.98
CA MET A 87 -22.74 21.55 -5.28
C MET A 87 -24.08 20.80 -5.30
N LEU A 88 -25.20 21.51 -5.10
CA LEU A 88 -26.54 20.92 -5.12
C LEU A 88 -26.94 20.47 -6.53
N GLN A 89 -26.60 21.23 -7.57
CA GLN A 89 -26.83 20.83 -8.96
C GLN A 89 -26.05 19.55 -9.31
N ALA A 90 -24.85 19.40 -8.74
CA ALA A 90 -23.98 18.24 -8.94
C ALA A 90 -24.32 17.05 -8.02
N PHE A 91 -25.33 17.15 -7.16
CA PHE A 91 -25.69 16.12 -6.16
C PHE A 91 -25.78 14.69 -6.72
N PRO A 92 -26.37 14.44 -7.91
CA PRO A 92 -26.44 13.09 -8.47
C PRO A 92 -25.06 12.45 -8.77
N CYS A 93 -24.00 13.24 -8.88
CA CYS A 93 -22.65 12.81 -9.21
C CYS A 93 -21.72 12.67 -7.98
N ILE A 94 -22.22 12.98 -6.78
CA ILE A 94 -21.45 12.97 -5.54
C ILE A 94 -21.57 11.60 -4.85
N THR A 95 -20.44 10.92 -4.61
CA THR A 95 -20.42 9.59 -3.97
C THR A 95 -20.02 9.65 -2.50
N ASP A 96 -18.88 10.28 -2.20
CA ASP A 96 -18.23 10.17 -0.88
C ASP A 96 -18.49 11.40 -0.01
N GLY A 97 -19.12 12.43 -0.59
CA GLY A 97 -19.42 13.71 0.03
C GLY A 97 -18.95 14.88 -0.82
N ALA A 98 -19.38 16.08 -0.43
CA ALA A 98 -18.94 17.31 -1.06
C ALA A 98 -18.92 18.49 -0.07
N ILE A 99 -18.09 19.48 -0.38
CA ILE A 99 -18.06 20.77 0.34
C ILE A 99 -18.07 21.92 -0.66
N SER A 100 -18.58 23.08 -0.24
CA SER A 100 -18.50 24.32 -1.00
C SER A 100 -17.78 25.42 -0.23
N LEU A 101 -17.11 26.33 -0.95
CA LEU A 101 -16.31 27.41 -0.35
C LEU A 101 -17.16 28.44 0.41
N ASP A 102 -18.44 28.61 0.03
CA ASP A 102 -19.45 29.42 0.72
C ASP A 102 -20.14 28.71 1.90
N GLY A 103 -19.65 27.53 2.28
CA GLY A 103 -19.97 26.93 3.56
C GLY A 103 -20.91 25.71 3.52
N GLY A 104 -21.27 25.20 2.35
CA GLY A 104 -22.03 23.96 2.20
C GLY A 104 -21.21 22.72 2.53
N MET A 105 -21.88 21.68 3.06
CA MET A 105 -21.29 20.37 3.29
C MET A 105 -22.35 19.28 3.14
N VAL A 106 -22.01 18.25 2.36
CA VAL A 106 -22.75 17.00 2.18
C VAL A 106 -21.86 15.86 2.64
N LYS A 107 -22.31 15.11 3.65
CA LYS A 107 -21.61 13.93 4.14
C LYS A 107 -21.92 12.72 3.26
N THR A 108 -21.07 11.70 3.35
CA THR A 108 -21.32 10.38 2.75
C THR A 108 -22.72 9.90 3.16
N ARG A 109 -23.51 9.38 2.19
CA ARG A 109 -24.96 9.06 2.29
C ARG A 109 -25.95 10.23 2.05
N GLY A 110 -25.47 11.38 1.58
CA GLY A 110 -26.35 12.48 1.18
C GLY A 110 -26.93 13.29 2.35
N MET A 111 -26.37 13.15 3.54
CA MET A 111 -26.76 13.94 4.71
C MET A 111 -26.19 15.35 4.62
N PHE A 112 -27.06 16.36 4.70
CA PHE A 112 -26.67 17.77 4.70
C PHE A 112 -26.32 18.25 6.11
N SER A 113 -25.23 18.99 6.25
CA SER A 113 -24.93 19.75 7.46
C SER A 113 -25.55 21.15 7.33
N LEU A 114 -26.55 21.45 8.17
CA LEU A 114 -27.26 22.73 8.22
C LEU A 114 -26.98 23.44 9.56
N GLY A 115 -27.11 24.77 9.58
CA GLY A 115 -26.92 25.58 10.78
C GLY A 115 -25.58 26.32 10.85
N ASN A 116 -25.33 26.97 11.98
CA ASN A 116 -24.10 27.72 12.22
C ASN A 116 -22.91 26.77 12.32
N ARG A 117 -21.81 27.16 11.69
CA ARG A 117 -20.56 26.40 11.78
C ARG A 117 -19.90 26.66 13.12
N GLU A 118 -19.63 25.59 13.86
CA GLU A 118 -18.71 25.64 14.99
C GLU A 118 -17.31 26.00 14.46
N GLN A 119 -16.70 27.03 15.04
CA GLN A 119 -15.31 27.34 14.73
C GLN A 119 -14.42 26.28 15.38
N LEU A 120 -13.67 25.56 14.53
CA LEU A 120 -12.59 24.70 15.00
C LEU A 120 -11.33 25.54 15.18
N ASP A 121 -10.71 25.40 16.36
CA ASP A 121 -9.46 26.09 16.69
C ASP A 121 -8.27 25.54 15.89
N VAL A 122 -8.32 24.24 15.57
CA VAL A 122 -7.29 23.56 14.77
C VAL A 122 -7.54 23.79 13.29
N LYS A 123 -6.53 24.32 12.59
CA LYS A 123 -6.57 24.62 11.15
C LYS A 123 -5.39 23.97 10.46
N PHE A 124 -5.56 23.62 9.18
CA PHE A 124 -4.44 23.20 8.36
C PHE A 124 -3.40 24.33 8.27
N PRO A 125 -2.11 24.03 8.49
CA PRO A 125 -1.07 25.03 8.32
C PRO A 125 -1.02 25.48 6.87
N LYS A 126 -0.75 26.76 6.65
CA LYS A 126 -0.44 27.26 5.31
C LYS A 126 0.96 26.82 4.97
N SER A 127 1.16 26.27 3.77
CA SER A 127 2.50 26.03 3.25
C SER A 127 3.25 27.37 3.24
N GLN A 128 4.34 27.47 3.99
CA GLN A 128 5.31 28.54 3.76
C GLN A 128 5.95 28.23 2.41
N GLY A 129 5.83 29.16 1.46
CA GLY A 129 6.38 28.98 0.12
C GLY A 129 7.84 28.59 0.22
N THR A 130 8.22 27.57 -0.56
CA THR A 130 9.59 27.04 -0.77
C THR A 130 10.52 27.26 0.42
N SER A 131 10.72 26.24 1.26
CA SER A 131 11.85 26.25 2.19
C SER A 131 13.10 26.73 1.46
N ASN A 132 13.87 27.65 2.05
CA ASN A 132 15.12 28.21 1.46
C ASN A 132 16.21 27.14 1.22
N LEU A 133 15.87 25.85 1.33
CA LEU A 133 16.77 24.76 1.00
C LEU A 133 16.90 24.67 -0.53
N PRO A 134 18.13 24.57 -1.03
CA PRO A 134 18.36 24.40 -2.45
C PRO A 134 17.75 23.07 -2.93
N ALA A 135 17.19 23.05 -4.14
CA ALA A 135 16.43 21.92 -4.70
C ALA A 135 17.21 20.60 -4.67
N ASN A 136 18.53 20.66 -4.84
CA ASN A 136 19.44 19.51 -4.75
C ASN A 136 19.36 18.77 -3.41
N TYR A 137 19.10 19.46 -2.31
CA TYR A 137 18.97 18.85 -1.00
C TYR A 137 17.72 17.97 -0.91
N VAL A 138 16.58 18.49 -1.38
CA VAL A 138 15.29 17.77 -1.38
C VAL A 138 15.36 16.52 -2.25
N ASP A 139 15.98 16.63 -3.44
CA ASP A 139 16.18 15.49 -4.33
C ASP A 139 17.11 14.43 -3.72
N THR A 140 18.18 14.87 -3.05
CA THR A 140 19.12 13.97 -2.37
C THR A 140 18.45 13.25 -1.20
N GLU A 141 17.67 13.96 -0.38
CA GLU A 141 16.91 13.36 0.72
C GLU A 141 15.92 12.31 0.19
N LYS A 142 15.25 12.63 -0.92
CA LYS A 142 14.37 11.70 -1.62
C LYS A 142 15.12 10.42 -2.05
N GLN A 143 16.25 10.56 -2.73
CA GLN A 143 17.07 9.41 -3.15
C GLN A 143 17.55 8.57 -1.97
N ILE A 144 17.98 9.20 -0.87
CA ILE A 144 18.40 8.49 0.34
C ILE A 144 17.25 7.64 0.88
N LYS A 145 16.02 8.17 0.86
CA LYS A 145 14.84 7.45 1.33
C LYS A 145 14.48 6.26 0.44
N GLU A 146 14.53 6.44 -0.88
CA GLU A 146 14.31 5.36 -1.86
C GLU A 146 15.33 4.23 -1.66
N LEU A 147 16.62 4.57 -1.58
CA LEU A 147 17.70 3.59 -1.39
C LEU A 147 17.59 2.83 -0.07
N LYS A 148 17.19 3.52 1.02
CA LYS A 148 16.96 2.86 2.31
C LYS A 148 15.84 1.83 2.21
N TRP A 149 14.73 2.21 1.58
CA TRP A 149 13.59 1.32 1.38
C TRP A 149 13.93 0.12 0.49
N GLU A 150 14.67 0.34 -0.60
CA GLU A 150 15.13 -0.74 -1.48
C GLU A 150 16.07 -1.71 -0.75
N LYS A 151 17.00 -1.19 0.05
CA LYS A 151 17.89 -2.00 0.89
C LYS A 151 17.11 -2.89 1.87
N GLU A 152 16.06 -2.36 2.50
CA GLU A 152 15.21 -3.12 3.43
C GLU A 152 14.51 -4.27 2.71
N ARG A 153 13.88 -4.02 1.56
CA ARG A 153 13.24 -5.08 0.76
C ARG A 153 14.21 -6.16 0.31
N MET A 154 15.39 -5.76 -0.15
CA MET A 154 16.43 -6.70 -0.57
C MET A 154 16.90 -7.59 0.59
N MET A 155 16.97 -7.03 1.79
CA MET A 155 17.31 -7.78 3.00
C MET A 155 16.23 -8.80 3.37
N GLU A 156 14.95 -8.42 3.27
CA GLU A 156 13.82 -9.33 3.49
C GLU A 156 13.83 -10.50 2.49
N ASP A 157 14.08 -10.22 1.22
CA ASP A 157 14.16 -11.26 0.19
C ASP A 157 15.38 -12.17 0.39
N MET A 158 16.53 -11.62 0.77
CA MET A 158 17.71 -12.42 1.12
C MET A 158 17.43 -13.35 2.32
N GLN A 159 16.72 -12.86 3.33
CA GLN A 159 16.33 -13.69 4.48
C GLN A 159 15.36 -14.81 4.08
N ARG A 160 14.39 -14.50 3.20
CA ARG A 160 13.44 -15.48 2.67
C ARG A 160 14.15 -16.58 1.89
N GLU A 161 15.03 -16.21 0.97
CA GLU A 161 15.82 -17.16 0.18
C GLU A 161 16.75 -18.01 1.07
N GLN A 162 17.36 -17.40 2.08
CA GLN A 162 18.19 -18.14 3.04
C GLN A 162 17.37 -19.17 3.82
N ALA A 163 16.14 -18.85 4.21
CA ALA A 163 15.25 -19.79 4.88
C ALA A 163 14.86 -20.97 3.98
N LEU A 164 14.56 -20.71 2.70
CA LEU A 164 14.27 -21.74 1.70
C LEU A 164 15.47 -22.66 1.46
N LEU A 165 16.67 -22.07 1.30
CA LEU A 165 17.90 -22.83 1.13
C LEU A 165 18.18 -23.74 2.33
N ASN A 166 17.97 -23.23 3.56
CA ASN A 166 18.16 -24.03 4.76
C ASN A 166 17.17 -25.20 4.83
N ASN A 167 15.91 -24.97 4.47
CA ASN A 167 14.89 -26.02 4.41
C ASN A 167 15.23 -27.09 3.35
N ALA A 168 15.66 -26.68 2.15
CA ALA A 168 16.06 -27.59 1.09
C ALA A 168 17.28 -28.45 1.50
N LYS A 169 18.27 -27.86 2.16
CA LYS A 169 19.44 -28.58 2.70
C LYS A 169 19.04 -29.63 3.74
N GLN A 170 18.12 -29.28 4.64
CA GLN A 170 17.58 -30.22 5.63
C GLN A 170 16.86 -31.38 4.96
N HIS A 171 15.97 -31.09 4.01
CA HIS A 171 15.26 -32.12 3.24
C HIS A 171 16.23 -33.05 2.49
N PHE A 172 17.26 -32.49 1.87
CA PHE A 172 18.28 -33.25 1.19
C PHE A 172 19.01 -34.20 2.13
N GLU A 173 19.46 -33.72 3.31
CA GLU A 173 20.19 -34.57 4.25
C GLU A 173 19.28 -35.67 4.82
N ILE A 174 18.02 -35.37 5.14
CA ILE A 174 17.05 -36.40 5.54
C ILE A 174 16.91 -37.46 4.44
N LYS A 175 16.70 -37.05 3.19
CA LYS A 175 16.48 -37.99 2.09
C LYS A 175 17.71 -38.83 1.76
N LYS A 176 18.89 -38.24 1.84
CA LYS A 176 20.18 -38.94 1.71
C LYS A 176 20.31 -40.03 2.77
N GLN A 177 19.98 -39.73 4.03
CA GLN A 177 20.02 -40.73 5.10
C GLN A 177 19.01 -41.87 4.89
N GLU A 178 17.81 -41.57 4.38
CA GLU A 178 16.83 -42.61 4.01
C GLU A 178 17.36 -43.55 2.92
N VAL A 179 17.96 -42.99 1.86
CA VAL A 179 18.54 -43.79 0.77
C VAL A 179 19.68 -44.67 1.28
N LEU A 180 20.58 -44.12 2.12
CA LEU A 180 21.67 -44.89 2.70
C LEU A 180 21.17 -46.06 3.55
N LYS A 181 20.13 -45.84 4.37
CA LYS A 181 19.48 -46.91 5.15
C LYS A 181 18.87 -47.97 4.25
N PHE A 182 18.15 -47.58 3.20
CA PHE A 182 17.57 -48.50 2.23
C PHE A 182 18.64 -49.36 1.55
N MET A 183 19.74 -48.75 1.11
CA MET A 183 20.86 -49.46 0.50
C MET A 183 21.49 -50.47 1.47
N ALA A 184 21.76 -50.07 2.72
CA ALA A 184 22.31 -50.95 3.74
C ALA A 184 21.41 -52.17 4.03
N LEU A 185 20.09 -51.95 4.13
CA LEU A 185 19.11 -53.02 4.30
C LEU A 185 19.13 -53.98 3.10
N SER A 186 19.06 -53.46 1.89
CA SER A 186 19.05 -54.28 0.66
C SER A 186 20.32 -55.12 0.49
N ALA A 187 21.49 -54.58 0.86
CA ALA A 187 22.75 -55.31 0.86
C ALA A 187 22.76 -56.47 1.89
N SER A 188 22.17 -56.26 3.07
CA SER A 188 22.03 -57.29 4.11
C SER A 188 21.09 -58.42 3.68
N TYR A 189 19.96 -58.11 3.06
CA TYR A 189 19.04 -59.11 2.51
C TYR A 189 19.71 -59.93 1.38
N ALA A 190 20.45 -59.29 0.47
CA ALA A 190 21.15 -59.99 -0.60
C ALA A 190 22.21 -60.97 -0.07
N THR A 191 22.96 -60.61 0.97
CA THR A 191 23.95 -61.49 1.61
C THR A 191 23.30 -62.66 2.35
N GLN A 192 22.16 -62.44 3.01
CA GLN A 192 21.40 -63.54 3.65
C GLN A 192 20.86 -64.54 2.63
N HIS A 193 20.31 -64.07 1.50
CA HIS A 193 19.85 -64.95 0.42
C HIS A 193 20.99 -65.76 -0.19
N HIS A 194 22.18 -65.17 -0.35
CA HIS A 194 23.33 -65.88 -0.90
C HIS A 194 23.88 -66.95 0.06
N ILE A 195 23.91 -66.67 1.37
CA ILE A 195 24.31 -67.64 2.40
C ILE A 195 23.29 -68.79 2.51
N GLN A 196 21.99 -68.51 2.41
CA GLN A 196 20.95 -69.54 2.39
C GLN A 196 21.01 -70.40 1.12
N ALA A 197 21.24 -69.80 -0.05
CA ALA A 197 21.40 -70.53 -1.31
C ALA A 197 22.65 -71.43 -1.29
N ALA A 198 23.78 -70.95 -0.76
CA ALA A 198 25.02 -71.74 -0.62
C ALA A 198 24.90 -72.89 0.38
N ARG A 199 23.98 -72.82 1.35
CA ARG A 199 23.67 -73.92 2.29
C ARG A 199 22.77 -75.01 1.69
N MET A 200 22.05 -74.72 0.60
CA MET A 200 21.09 -75.66 -0.01
C MET A 200 21.64 -76.44 -1.20
N THR A 201 22.87 -76.19 -1.64
CA THR A 201 23.58 -77.01 -2.65
C THR A 201 24.37 -78.13 -1.97
N PRO A 202 24.00 -79.42 -2.12
CA PRO A 202 24.80 -80.54 -1.62
C PRO A 202 26.05 -80.75 -2.48
N ARG A 203 27.14 -81.21 -1.84
CA ARG A 203 28.36 -81.67 -2.50
C ARG A 203 28.14 -82.96 -3.27
#